data_AF-A0A972PG73-F1
#
_entry.id   AF-A0A972PG73-F1
#
_cell.length_a   1.000
_cell.length_b   1.000
_cell.length_c   1.000
_cell.angle_alpha   90.00
_cell.angle_beta   90.00
_cell.angle_gamma   90.00
#
_symmetry.space_group_name_H-M   'P 1'
#
loop_
_entity.id
_entity.type
_entity.pdbx_description
1 polymer ?
#
loop_
_entity_poly.entity_id
_entity_poly.type
_entity_poly.pdbx_seq_one_letter_code
_entity_poly.pdbx_strand_id
1 'polypeptide(L)'
;MTRKGMKRLDLWLPENHPVFKYPPGSRVKVARQWLDLGARLSGVEKKLTELEEKLNNISLQEFTNNEDQRDKEKGRLVSSPPFNVDAFAKTLTDIFG
;
A
#
# COMPACT_ATOMS: atom_id res chain seq x y z
N MET A 1 -2.39 42.40 7.80
CA MET A 1 -3.51 41.80 7.04
C MET A 1 -3.58 40.31 7.35
N THR A 2 -4.64 39.87 8.04
CA THR A 2 -4.89 38.46 8.38
C THR A 2 -5.48 37.74 7.17
N ARG A 3 -4.84 36.67 6.70
CA ARG A 3 -5.40 35.84 5.61
C ARG A 3 -6.49 34.95 6.19
N LYS A 4 -7.74 35.14 5.78
CA LYS A 4 -8.91 34.35 6.27
C LYS A 4 -8.64 32.86 6.07
N GLY A 5 -8.76 32.06 7.14
CA GLY A 5 -8.56 30.62 7.10
C GLY A 5 -7.11 30.12 7.17
N MET A 6 -6.12 31.01 7.34
CA MET A 6 -4.71 30.61 7.50
C MET A 6 -4.22 30.87 8.93
N LYS A 7 -3.49 29.90 9.50
CA LYS A 7 -2.71 30.08 10.74
C LYS A 7 -1.23 30.29 10.39
N ARG A 8 -0.56 31.14 11.16
CA ARG A 8 0.89 31.34 11.04
C ARG A 8 1.61 30.21 11.78
N LEU A 9 2.64 29.67 11.13
CA LEU A 9 3.54 28.68 11.69
C LEU A 9 4.93 29.29 11.71
N ASP A 10 5.51 29.44 12.90
CA ASP A 10 6.89 29.90 13.08
C ASP A 10 7.75 28.68 13.44
N LEU A 11 8.82 28.45 12.67
CA LEU A 11 9.69 27.28 12.78
C LEU A 11 11.14 27.73 12.94
N TRP A 12 11.84 27.13 13.90
CA TRP A 12 13.29 27.22 14.01
C TRP A 12 13.91 26.01 13.32
N LEU A 13 14.81 26.26 12.38
CA LEU A 13 15.50 25.22 11.62
C LEU A 13 17.01 25.34 11.85
N PRO A 14 17.75 24.22 11.88
CA PRO A 14 19.21 24.24 11.92
C PRO A 14 19.80 25.07 10.77
N GLU A 15 20.93 25.74 11.01
CA GLU A 15 21.58 26.59 10.00
C GLU A 15 21.95 25.82 8.72
N ASN A 16 22.26 24.52 8.86
CA ASN A 16 22.57 23.62 7.75
C ASN A 16 21.33 23.04 7.04
N HIS A 17 20.12 23.50 7.37
CA HIS A 17 18.89 22.95 6.80
C HIS A 17 18.82 23.21 5.28
N PRO A 18 18.45 22.20 4.45
CA PRO A 18 18.46 22.31 2.99
C PRO A 18 17.62 23.46 2.42
N VAL A 19 16.59 23.92 3.15
CA VAL A 19 15.77 25.05 2.73
C VAL A 19 16.58 26.34 2.56
N PHE A 20 17.69 26.50 3.30
CA PHE A 20 18.51 27.71 3.25
C PHE A 20 19.37 27.81 1.98
N LYS A 21 19.49 26.72 1.21
CA LYS A 21 20.07 26.73 -0.15
C LYS A 21 19.23 27.56 -1.14
N TYR A 22 17.95 27.79 -0.84
CA TYR A 22 17.07 28.60 -1.68
C TYR A 22 17.13 30.09 -1.31
N PRO A 23 16.89 31.01 -2.27
CA PRO A 23 16.86 32.45 -2.00
C PRO A 23 15.82 32.87 -0.95
N PRO A 24 16.08 33.92 -0.15
CA PRO A 24 15.25 34.31 1.01
C PRO A 24 13.76 34.58 0.72
N GLY A 25 13.37 34.90 -0.53
CA GLY A 25 11.97 35.06 -0.93
C GLY A 25 11.23 33.76 -1.29
N SER A 26 11.95 32.68 -1.63
CA SER A 26 11.34 31.41 -2.06
C SER A 26 11.32 30.34 -0.97
N ARG A 27 12.14 30.49 0.08
CA ARG A 27 12.23 29.54 1.21
C ARG A 27 10.89 29.16 1.80
N VAL A 28 10.01 30.13 2.05
CA VAL A 28 8.69 29.89 2.64
C VAL A 28 7.80 29.05 1.70
N LYS A 29 7.89 29.28 0.39
CA LYS A 29 7.15 28.51 -0.61
C LYS A 29 7.65 27.06 -0.65
N VAL A 30 8.97 26.88 -0.68
CA VAL A 30 9.60 25.55 -0.69
C VAL A 30 9.30 24.79 0.61
N ALA A 31 9.43 25.44 1.76
CA ALA A 31 9.12 24.86 3.07
C ALA A 31 7.66 24.38 3.13
N ARG A 32 6.71 25.20 2.64
CA ARG A 32 5.30 24.79 2.56
C ARG A 32 5.13 23.54 1.70
N GLN A 33 5.72 23.52 0.51
CA GLN A 33 5.64 22.36 -0.37
C GLN A 33 6.22 21.10 0.25
N TRP A 34 7.33 21.20 0.99
CA TRP A 34 7.90 20.07 1.71
C TRP A 34 7.01 19.59 2.85
N LEU A 35 6.36 20.49 3.59
CA LEU A 35 5.38 20.13 4.62
C LEU A 35 4.17 19.41 4.00
N ASP A 36 3.65 19.91 2.88
CA ASP A 36 2.53 19.28 2.17
C ASP A 36 2.90 17.88 1.65
N LEU A 37 4.11 17.72 1.11
CA LEU A 37 4.62 16.42 0.66
C LEU A 37 4.85 15.45 1.82
N GLY A 38 5.43 15.92 2.93
CA GLY A 38 5.65 15.12 4.12
C GLY A 38 4.34 14.59 4.71
N ALA A 39 3.29 15.41 4.76
CA ALA A 39 1.97 14.98 5.22
C ALA A 39 1.36 13.90 4.33
N ARG A 40 1.51 14.03 3.00
CA ARG A 40 1.05 13.02 2.04
C ARG A 40 1.82 11.71 2.17
N LEU A 41 3.15 11.78 2.33
CA LEU A 41 4.00 10.61 2.48
C LEU A 41 3.64 9.82 3.75
N SER A 42 3.46 10.50 4.88
CA SER A 42 3.01 9.86 6.13
C SER A 42 1.67 9.14 5.97
N GLY A 43 0.75 9.69 5.17
CA GLY A 43 -0.51 9.02 4.86
C GLY A 43 -0.34 7.77 4.01
N VAL A 44 0.67 7.73 3.13
CA VAL A 44 1.00 6.53 2.33
C VAL A 44 1.66 5.46 3.20
N GLU A 45 2.61 5.85 4.05
CA GLU A 45 3.30 4.94 4.99
C GLU A 45 2.29 4.20 5.89
N LYS A 46 1.30 4.92 6.44
CA LYS A 46 0.23 4.30 7.25
C LYS A 46 -0.60 3.27 6.48
N LYS A 47 -0.93 3.58 5.22
CA LYS A 47 -1.68 2.64 4.37
C LYS A 47 -0.86 1.41 4.04
N LEU A 48 0.44 1.57 3.82
CA LEU A 48 1.35 0.44 3.61
C LEU A 48 1.43 -0.44 4.86
N THR A 49 1.59 0.13 6.05
CA THR A 49 1.59 -0.65 7.29
C THR A 49 0.27 -1.40 7.52
N GLU A 50 -0.88 -0.76 7.23
CA GLU A 50 -2.19 -1.43 7.31
C GLU A 50 -2.32 -2.58 6.30
N LEU A 51 -1.74 -2.43 5.10
CA LEU A 51 -1.75 -3.49 4.08
C LEU A 51 -0.82 -4.63 4.46
N GLU A 52 0.37 -4.34 4.98
CA GLU A 52 1.31 -5.34 5.49
C GLU A 52 0.68 -6.16 6.61
N GLU A 53 0.00 -5.51 7.57
CA GLU A 53 -0.74 -6.20 8.63
C GLU A 53 -1.84 -7.10 8.08
N LYS A 54 -2.64 -6.62 7.12
CA LYS A 54 -3.69 -7.43 6.47
C LYS A 54 -3.12 -8.62 5.72
N LEU A 55 -2.03 -8.45 4.99
CA LEU A 55 -1.35 -9.55 4.28
C LEU A 55 -0.78 -10.58 5.24
N ASN A 56 -0.17 -10.15 6.35
CA ASN A 56 0.31 -11.06 7.38
C ASN A 56 -0.84 -11.85 8.03
N ASN A 57 -1.99 -11.21 8.24
CA ASN A 57 -3.17 -11.88 8.77
C ASN A 57 -3.79 -12.87 7.78
N ILE A 58 -3.78 -12.58 6.47
CA ILE A 58 -4.23 -13.52 5.42
C ILE A 58 -3.29 -14.73 5.38
N SER A 59 -1.98 -14.50 5.35
CA SER A 59 -0.95 -15.55 5.40
C SER A 59 -1.17 -16.48 6.59
N LEU A 60 -1.49 -15.95 7.77
CA LEU A 60 -1.76 -16.76 8.97
C LEU A 60 -3.07 -17.57 8.87
N GLN A 61 -4.12 -17.02 8.25
CA GLN A 61 -5.41 -17.72 8.10
C GLN A 61 -5.36 -18.89 7.09
N GLU A 62 -4.51 -18.81 6.07
CA GLU A 62 -4.34 -19.90 5.10
C GLU A 62 -3.68 -21.15 5.71
N PHE A 63 -2.94 -21.00 6.83
CA PHE A 63 -2.35 -22.14 7.56
C PHE A 63 -3.23 -22.68 8.69
N THR A 64 -4.06 -21.87 9.35
CA THR A 64 -4.91 -22.34 10.45
C THR A 64 -6.19 -23.02 9.99
N ASN A 65 -6.67 -22.74 8.77
CA ASN A 65 -7.87 -23.39 8.23
C ASN A 65 -7.64 -24.85 7.78
N ASN A 66 -6.39 -25.35 7.82
CA ASN A 66 -6.04 -26.72 7.44
C ASN A 66 -5.98 -27.71 8.61
N GLU A 67 -6.15 -27.28 9.87
CA GLU A 67 -6.07 -28.19 11.02
C GLU A 67 -7.42 -28.59 11.63
N ASP A 68 -8.51 -27.87 11.35
CA ASP A 68 -9.84 -28.17 11.95
C ASP A 68 -10.71 -29.16 11.15
N GLN A 69 -10.17 -29.84 10.13
CA GLN A 69 -10.93 -30.84 9.35
C GLN A 69 -10.27 -32.23 9.27
N ARG A 70 -9.48 -32.63 10.27
CA ARG A 70 -8.89 -33.99 10.29
C ARG A 70 -9.63 -35.05 11.10
N ASP A 71 -10.82 -34.76 11.63
CA ASP A 71 -11.64 -35.75 12.33
C ASP A 71 -13.12 -35.70 11.91
N LYS A 72 -13.41 -36.00 10.64
CA LYS A 72 -14.65 -36.64 10.13
C LYS A 72 -14.73 -36.42 8.62
N GLU A 73 -14.29 -37.41 7.86
CA GLU A 73 -14.87 -37.86 6.58
C GLU A 73 -13.82 -38.69 5.82
N LYS A 74 -13.64 -39.93 6.28
CA LYS A 74 -13.18 -41.00 5.40
C LYS A 74 -14.28 -41.24 4.37
N GLY A 75 -14.24 -40.56 3.23
CA GLY A 75 -15.03 -40.93 2.06
C GLY A 75 -15.56 -39.81 1.20
N ARG A 76 -14.69 -39.13 0.46
CA ARG A 76 -14.85 -38.79 -0.98
C ARG A 76 -13.73 -37.84 -1.40
N LEU A 77 -12.71 -38.39 -2.06
CA LEU A 77 -11.79 -37.62 -2.88
C LEU A 77 -12.60 -36.98 -4.02
N VAL A 78 -12.96 -35.71 -3.86
CA VAL A 78 -13.27 -34.84 -5.01
C VAL A 78 -12.04 -33.97 -5.21
N SER A 79 -11.06 -34.55 -5.91
CA SER A 79 -10.01 -33.76 -6.55
C SER A 79 -10.69 -32.82 -7.53
N SER A 80 -10.69 -31.51 -7.24
CA SER A 80 -10.90 -30.52 -8.30
C SER A 80 -9.91 -30.84 -9.42
N PRO A 81 -10.35 -30.95 -10.68
CA PRO A 81 -9.43 -31.30 -11.76
C PRO A 81 -8.34 -30.22 -11.85
N PRO A 82 -7.06 -30.61 -12.02
CA PRO A 82 -6.00 -29.65 -12.26
C PRO A 82 -6.35 -28.80 -13.47
N PHE A 83 -6.02 -27.51 -13.42
CA PHE A 83 -6.20 -26.59 -14.54
C PHE A 83 -5.65 -27.23 -15.83
N ASN A 84 -6.55 -27.49 -16.78
CA ASN A 84 -6.19 -28.16 -18.03
C ASN A 84 -5.68 -27.11 -19.03
N VAL A 85 -4.36 -26.98 -19.09
CA VAL A 85 -3.66 -26.02 -19.95
C VAL A 85 -3.95 -26.28 -21.43
N ASP A 86 -4.12 -27.55 -21.83
CA ASP A 86 -4.39 -27.92 -23.22
C ASP A 86 -5.79 -27.48 -23.66
N ALA A 87 -6.78 -27.59 -22.78
CA ALA A 87 -8.13 -27.11 -23.02
C ALA A 87 -8.18 -25.58 -23.19
N PHE A 88 -7.39 -24.86 -22.39
CA PHE A 88 -7.29 -23.40 -22.46
C PHE A 88 -6.52 -22.92 -23.70
N ALA A 89 -5.43 -23.60 -24.08
CA ALA A 89 -4.70 -23.26 -25.30
C ALA A 89 -5.59 -23.41 -26.54
N LYS A 90 -6.39 -24.48 -26.59
CA LYS A 90 -7.33 -24.71 -27.70
C LYS A 90 -8.39 -23.62 -27.81
N THR A 91 -8.93 -23.13 -26.69
CA THR A 91 -9.92 -22.05 -26.73
C THR A 91 -9.32 -20.72 -27.19
N LEU A 92 -8.06 -20.42 -26.87
CA LEU A 92 -7.40 -19.22 -27.37
C LEU A 92 -7.17 -19.27 -28.88
N THR A 93 -6.77 -20.41 -29.41
CA THR A 93 -6.58 -20.57 -30.86
C THR A 93 -7.90 -20.46 -31.62
N ASP A 94 -9.02 -20.90 -31.05
CA ASP A 94 -10.35 -20.77 -31.65
C ASP A 94 -10.89 -19.32 -31.63
N ILE A 95 -10.40 -18.49 -30.71
CA ILE A 95 -10.81 -17.08 -30.56
C ILE A 95 -9.94 -16.14 -31.42
N PHE A 96 -8.65 -16.46 -31.58
CA PHE A 96 -7.66 -15.56 -32.18
C PHE A 96 -6.97 -16.11 -33.44
N GLY A 97 -7.19 -17.37 -33.81
CA GLY A 97 -6.70 -18.00 -35.04
C GLY A 97 -7.73 -17.96 -36.16
#